data_AF-A0A538CFN6-F1
#
_entry.id   AF-A0A538CFN6-F1
#
_cell.length_a   1.000
_cell.length_b   1.000
_cell.length_c   1.000
_cell.angle_alpha   90.00
_cell.angle_beta   90.00
_cell.angle_gamma   90.00
#
_symmetry.space_group_name_H-M   'P 1'
#
loop_
_entity.id
_entity.type
_entity.pdbx_description
1 polymer ?
#
loop_
_entity_poly.entity_id
_entity_poly.type
_entity_poly.pdbx_seq_one_letter_code
_entity_poly.pdbx_strand_id
1 'polypeptide(L)'
;MAVLVALAWQAAVAGQAIWLSGAAARAAARAHAVGGDATAAARGALPPALARRARVRELEDGAVELALGVPSVVGGAYLATVRTRARFAPQDGRR
;
A
#
# COMPACT_ATOMS: atom_id res chain seq x y z
N MET A 1 23.69 6.86 -21.05
CA MET A 1 23.61 5.55 -20.33
C MET A 1 23.18 5.69 -18.88
N ALA A 2 23.83 6.53 -18.06
CA ALA A 2 23.44 6.71 -16.65
C ALA A 2 21.95 7.07 -16.43
N VAL A 3 21.38 7.93 -17.29
CA VAL A 3 19.95 8.29 -17.22
C VAL A 3 19.03 7.08 -17.44
N LEU A 4 19.36 6.20 -18.39
CA LEU A 4 18.54 5.00 -18.66
C LEU A 4 18.60 4.02 -17.49
N VAL A 5 19.77 3.86 -16.87
CA VAL A 5 19.93 3.04 -15.67
C VAL A 5 19.12 3.62 -14.51
N ALA A 6 19.17 4.94 -14.30
CA ALA A 6 18.39 5.61 -13.26
C ALA A 6 16.88 5.44 -13.49
N LEU A 7 16.41 5.55 -14.75
CA LEU A 7 15.00 5.33 -15.10
C LEU A 7 14.57 3.88 -14.88
N ALA A 8 15.39 2.90 -15.29
CA ALA A 8 15.12 1.48 -15.09
C ALA A 8 15.05 1.13 -13.60
N TRP A 9 15.98 1.66 -12.81
CA TRP A 9 15.96 1.50 -11.36
C TRP A 9 14.74 2.15 -10.73
N GLN A 10 14.34 3.32 -11.22
CA GLN A 10 13.16 4.00 -10.72
C GLN A 10 11.86 3.24 -11.03
N ALA A 11 11.76 2.62 -12.20
CA ALA A 11 10.66 1.74 -12.55
C ALA A 11 10.58 0.52 -11.61
N ALA A 12 11.73 -0.06 -11.24
CA ALA A 12 11.79 -1.15 -10.28
C ALA A 12 11.29 -0.73 -8.88
N VAL A 13 11.71 0.45 -8.39
CA VAL A 13 11.24 1.02 -7.11
C VAL A 13 9.73 1.29 -7.15
N ALA A 14 9.22 1.86 -8.24
CA ALA A 14 7.79 2.08 -8.42
C ALA A 14 6.99 0.77 -8.43
N GLY A 15 7.47 -0.25 -9.14
CA GLY A 15 6.86 -1.58 -9.18
C GLY A 15 6.81 -2.24 -7.79
N GLN A 16 7.90 -2.16 -7.03
CA GLN A 16 7.96 -2.63 -5.64
C GLN A 16 6.90 -1.93 -4.77
N ALA A 17 6.76 -0.61 -4.89
CA ALA A 17 5.79 0.16 -4.12
C ALA A 17 4.34 -0.25 -4.45
N ILE A 18 4.03 -0.50 -5.73
CA ILE A 18 2.71 -0.99 -6.18
C ILE A 18 2.42 -2.39 -5.63
N TRP A 19 3.41 -3.27 -5.65
CA TRP A 19 3.24 -4.63 -5.13
C TRP A 19 3.00 -4.63 -3.62
N LEU A 20 3.79 -3.85 -2.87
CA LEU A 20 3.65 -3.68 -1.43
C LEU A 20 2.32 -3.02 -1.04
N SER A 21 1.84 -2.03 -1.80
CA SER A 21 0.56 -1.37 -1.50
C SER A 21 -0.61 -2.35 -1.65
N GLY A 22 -0.58 -3.22 -2.66
CA GLY A 22 -1.57 -4.28 -2.83
C GLY A 22 -1.56 -5.31 -1.69
N ALA A 23 -0.38 -5.76 -1.26
CA ALA A 23 -0.26 -6.69 -0.15
C ALA A 23 -0.77 -6.08 1.17
N ALA A 24 -0.38 -4.84 1.46
CA ALA A 24 -0.79 -4.12 2.67
C ALA A 24 -2.30 -3.81 2.68
N ALA A 25 -2.88 -3.39 1.55
CA ALA A 25 -4.32 -3.15 1.46
C ALA A 25 -5.15 -4.42 1.73
N ARG A 26 -4.71 -5.58 1.24
CA ARG A 26 -5.37 -6.87 1.53
C ARG A 26 -5.23 -7.28 2.99
N ALA A 27 -4.07 -7.07 3.60
CA ALA A 27 -3.86 -7.31 5.03
C ALA A 27 -4.78 -6.42 5.88
N ALA A 28 -4.87 -5.14 5.53
CA ALA A 28 -5.76 -4.18 6.18
C ALA A 28 -7.23 -4.56 6.04
N ALA A 29 -7.67 -4.95 4.85
CA ALA A 29 -9.05 -5.37 4.60
C ALA A 29 -9.43 -6.63 5.39
N ARG A 30 -8.50 -7.59 5.56
CA ARG A 30 -8.72 -8.78 6.40
C ARG A 30 -8.84 -8.42 7.87
N ALA A 31 -7.97 -7.54 8.37
CA ALA A 31 -8.03 -7.06 9.75
C ALA A 31 -9.34 -6.31 10.01
N HIS A 32 -9.73 -5.42 9.10
CA HIS A 32 -11.00 -4.70 9.18
C HIS A 32 -12.20 -5.66 9.23
N ALA A 33 -12.21 -6.69 8.37
CA ALA A 33 -13.30 -7.67 8.32
C ALA A 33 -13.46 -8.49 9.61
N VAL A 34 -12.41 -8.65 10.42
CA VAL A 34 -12.47 -9.33 11.72
C VAL A 34 -12.58 -8.36 12.91
N GLY A 35 -12.81 -7.06 12.65
CA GLY A 35 -12.92 -6.02 13.68
C GLY A 35 -11.59 -5.61 14.31
N GLY A 36 -10.46 -5.94 13.68
CA GLY A 36 -9.13 -5.54 14.11
C GLY A 36 -8.67 -4.19 13.53
N ASP A 37 -7.48 -3.74 13.94
CA ASP A 37 -6.89 -2.48 13.45
C ASP A 37 -6.30 -2.64 12.03
N ALA A 38 -7.03 -2.12 11.04
CA ALA A 38 -6.61 -2.11 9.65
C ALA A 38 -5.31 -1.33 9.41
N THR A 39 -5.07 -0.27 10.19
CA THR A 39 -3.87 0.57 10.06
C THR A 39 -2.63 -0.16 10.56
N ALA A 40 -2.71 -0.81 11.71
CA ALA A 40 -1.63 -1.63 12.23
C ALA A 40 -1.29 -2.79 11.29
N ALA A 41 -2.30 -3.47 10.75
CA ALA A 41 -2.11 -4.56 9.80
C ALA A 41 -1.45 -4.09 8.49
N ALA A 42 -1.89 -2.97 7.92
CA ALA A 42 -1.29 -2.39 6.73
C ALA A 42 0.18 -2.01 6.98
N ARG A 43 0.47 -1.34 8.11
CA ARG A 43 1.82 -0.88 8.45
C ARG A 43 2.77 -2.03 8.75
N GLY A 44 2.29 -3.12 9.36
CA GLY A 44 3.09 -4.33 9.60
C GLY A 44 3.48 -5.07 8.32
N ALA A 45 2.70 -4.93 7.25
CA ALA A 45 3.01 -5.49 5.93
C ALA A 45 3.98 -4.61 5.11
N LEU A 46 4.34 -3.42 5.60
CA LEU A 46 5.20 -2.47 4.89
C LEU A 46 6.58 -2.36 5.54
N PRO A 47 7.64 -2.12 4.75
CA PRO A 47 8.94 -1.74 5.29
C PRO A 47 8.84 -0.49 6.18
N PRO A 48 9.64 -0.35 7.25
CA PRO A 48 9.51 0.74 8.22
C PRO A 48 9.54 2.16 7.62
N ALA A 49 10.33 2.37 6.56
CA ALA A 49 10.42 3.65 5.87
C ALA A 49 9.11 4.05 5.18
N LEU A 50 8.39 3.07 4.64
CA LEU A 50 7.12 3.23 3.94
C LEU A 50 5.94 3.27 4.92
N ALA A 51 5.97 2.41 5.94
CA ALA A 51 4.95 2.34 6.99
C ALA A 51 4.71 3.68 7.70
N ARG A 52 5.79 4.44 7.98
CA ARG A 52 5.70 5.76 8.65
C ARG A 52 4.90 6.80 7.87
N ARG A 53 4.85 6.67 6.54
CA ARG A 53 4.18 7.63 5.65
C ARG A 53 2.95 7.06 4.96
N ALA A 54 2.69 5.76 5.12
CA ALA A 54 1.48 5.12 4.65
C ALA A 54 0.26 5.72 5.35
N ARG A 55 -0.71 6.14 4.55
CA ARG A 55 -2.01 6.57 5.03
C ARG A 55 -3.01 5.47 4.73
N VAL A 56 -3.73 5.05 5.76
CA VAL A 56 -4.80 4.05 5.67
C VAL A 56 -6.09 4.76 5.98
N ARG A 57 -7.11 4.58 5.14
CA ARG A 57 -8.46 5.09 5.36
C ARG A 57 -9.43 3.96 5.18
N GLU A 58 -10.29 3.78 6.17
CA GLU A 58 -11.46 2.94 6.03
C GLU A 58 -12.54 3.76 5.32
N LEU A 59 -13.22 3.12 4.37
CA LEU A 59 -14.29 3.72 3.58
C LEU A 59 -15.64 3.17 4.06
N GLU A 60 -16.69 3.94 3.85
CA GLU A 60 -18.05 3.63 4.34
C GLU A 60 -18.61 2.31 3.78
N ASP A 61 -18.09 1.82 2.65
CA ASP A 61 -18.50 0.56 2.04
C ASP A 61 -17.76 -0.68 2.59
N GLY A 62 -16.96 -0.51 3.65
CA GLY A 62 -16.12 -1.55 4.25
C GLY A 62 -14.87 -1.86 3.43
N ALA A 63 -14.51 -1.02 2.47
CA ALA A 63 -13.23 -1.09 1.80
C ALA A 63 -12.15 -0.33 2.58
N VAL A 64 -10.90 -0.76 2.45
CA VAL A 64 -9.74 -0.06 2.98
C VAL A 64 -8.95 0.52 1.81
N GLU A 65 -8.71 1.83 1.86
CA GLU A 65 -7.82 2.55 0.95
C GLU A 65 -6.46 2.77 1.62
N LEU A 66 -5.41 2.41 0.90
CA LEU A 66 -4.02 2.64 1.26
C LEU A 66 -3.41 3.63 0.28
N ALA A 67 -2.78 4.68 0.79
CA ALA A 67 -1.98 5.61 0.02
C ALA A 67 -0.51 5.54 0.44
N LEU A 68 0.38 5.34 -0.53
CA LEU A 68 1.82 5.16 -0.35
C LEU A 68 2.61 6.08 -1.28
N GLY A 69 3.56 6.84 -0.74
CA GLY A 69 4.49 7.63 -1.55
C GLY A 69 5.58 6.77 -2.19
N VAL A 70 5.81 6.93 -3.50
CA VAL A 70 6.91 6.30 -4.24
C VAL A 70 8.16 7.14 -4.06
N PRO A 71 9.20 6.63 -3.38
CA PRO A 71 10.42 7.38 -3.15
C PRO A 71 11.15 7.66 -4.47
N SER A 72 11.70 8.86 -4.60
CA SER A 72 12.55 9.23 -5.71
C SER A 72 13.97 8.72 -5.49
N VAL A 73 14.53 8.04 -6.49
CA VAL A 73 15.94 7.62 -6.51
C VAL A 73 16.85 8.85 -6.68
N VAL A 74 16.35 9.92 -7.29
CA VAL A 74 17.08 11.16 -7.54
C VAL A 74 16.47 12.29 -6.72
N GLY A 75 17.26 12.92 -5.84
CA GLY A 75 16.85 14.13 -5.11
C GLY A 75 16.07 13.92 -3.81
N GLY A 76 15.98 12.70 -3.26
CA GLY A 76 15.45 12.43 -1.90
C GLY A 76 13.96 12.75 -1.68
N ALA A 77 13.26 13.21 -2.70
CA ALA A 77 11.82 13.51 -2.69
C ALA A 77 10.97 12.27 -2.98
N TYR A 78 9.65 12.41 -3.01
CA TYR A 78 8.72 11.37 -3.48
C TYR A 78 8.17 11.78 -4.84
N LEU A 79 8.20 10.87 -5.80
CA LEU A 79 7.85 11.16 -7.20
C LEU A 79 6.36 11.04 -7.48
N ALA A 80 5.69 10.11 -6.78
CA ALA A 80 4.27 9.82 -6.98
C ALA A 80 3.64 9.28 -5.70
N THR A 81 2.31 9.20 -5.67
CA THR A 81 1.57 8.47 -4.64
C THR A 81 0.77 7.35 -5.31
N VAL A 82 1.01 6.11 -4.89
CA VAL A 82 0.19 4.96 -5.28
C VAL A 82 -0.97 4.87 -4.31
N ARG A 83 -2.20 4.83 -4.84
CA ARG A 83 -3.40 4.53 -4.07
C ARG A 83 -3.89 3.15 -4.44
N THR A 84 -4.25 2.36 -3.43
CA THR A 84 -4.76 1.01 -3.62
C THR A 84 -5.94 0.80 -2.69
N ARG A 85 -7.06 0.37 -3.24
CA ARG A 85 -8.27 0.04 -2.50
C ARG A 85 -8.43 -1.47 -2.49
N ALA A 86 -8.73 -2.04 -1.33
CA ALA A 86 -9.10 -3.44 -1.19
C ALA A 86 -10.34 -3.55 -0.33
N ARG A 87 -11.24 -4.45 -0.69
CA ARG A 87 -12.41 -4.81 0.12
C ARG A 87 -12.33 -6.29 0.42
N PHE A 88 -12.65 -6.66 1.65
CA PHE A 88 -12.87 -8.05 2.00
C PHE A 88 -14.38 -8.21 2.19
N ALA A 89 -15.03 -8.90 1.25
CA ALA A 89 -16.45 -9.17 1.38
C ALA A 89 -16.66 -10.07 2.61
N PRO A 90 -17.68 -9.80 3.47
CA PRO A 90 -18.08 -10.74 4.48
C PRO A 90 -18.34 -12.08 3.80
N GLN A 91 -17.62 -13.13 4.19
CA GLN A 91 -17.98 -14.48 3.77
C GLN A 91 -19.19 -14.88 4.60
N ASP A 92 -20.35 -14.36 4.20
CA ASP A 92 -21.64 -14.86 4.64
C ASP A 92 -21.69 -16.32 4.20
N GLY A 93 -21.32 -17.22 5.12
CA GLY A 93 -21.52 -18.65 4.99
C GLY A 93 -23.00 -18.96 5.10
N ARG A 94 -23.79 -18.55 4.10
CA ARG A 94 -25.15 -19.05 3.93
C ARG A 94 -25.10 -20.25 2.99
N ARG A 95 -25.15 -21.43 3.62
CA ARG A 95 -25.68 -22.66 3.02
C ARG A 95 -27.10 -22.45 2.53
#